data_AF-A0A937CGY5-F1
#
_entry.id   AF-A0A937CGY5-F1
#
_cell.length_a   1.000
_cell.length_b   1.000
_cell.length_c   1.000
_cell.angle_alpha   90.00
_cell.angle_beta   90.00
_cell.angle_gamma   90.00
#
_symmetry.space_group_name_H-M   'P 1'
#
loop_
_entity.id
_entity.type
_entity.pdbx_description
1 polymer ?
#
loop_
_entity_poly.entity_id
_entity_poly.type
_entity_poly.pdbx_seq_one_letter_code
_entity_poly.pdbx_strand_id
1 'polypeptide(L)'
;MRTFNQALIGRAKMVSCNTQIAQINCSTLHSIYRERAPFTLKISPANTEIAHNKAMQLQCGGLKGLQNVLQADACNVHALIQKSLEKEDSMVDLPWQEIVAAIALWKPRQRFKNT
;
A
#
# COMPACT_ATOMS: atom_id res chain seq x y z
N MET A 1 33.03 -5.01 19.70
CA MET A 1 32.05 -6.01 19.21
C MET A 1 30.69 -5.73 19.82
N ARG A 2 29.65 -5.64 18.98
CA ARG A 2 28.20 -5.60 19.28
C ARG A 2 27.63 -4.33 19.93
N THR A 3 27.36 -3.32 19.12
CA THR A 3 26.34 -2.31 19.39
C THR A 3 25.01 -2.76 18.78
N PHE A 4 24.13 -3.34 19.60
CA PHE A 4 22.72 -3.53 19.29
C PHE A 4 22.01 -2.18 19.44
N ASN A 5 21.73 -1.50 18.33
CA ASN A 5 20.81 -0.35 18.33
C ASN A 5 19.40 -0.88 18.06
N GLN A 6 18.69 -1.16 19.15
CA GLN A 6 17.27 -1.45 19.14
C GLN A 6 16.51 -0.12 19.00
N ALA A 7 16.25 0.28 17.75
CA ALA A 7 15.33 1.38 17.47
C ALA A 7 13.91 0.98 17.89
N LEU A 8 13.39 1.65 18.89
CA LEU A 8 11.99 1.61 19.31
C LEU A 8 11.12 2.11 18.15
N ILE A 9 10.53 1.19 17.39
CA ILE A 9 9.50 1.52 16.41
C ILE A 9 8.19 1.73 17.18
N GLY A 10 8.08 2.91 17.78
CA GLY A 10 6.81 3.51 18.17
C GLY A 10 5.95 3.78 16.94
N ARG A 11 4.63 3.82 17.16
CA ARG A 11 3.57 3.87 16.15
C ARG A 11 3.75 4.99 15.11
N ALA A 12 3.17 4.75 13.92
CA ALA A 12 3.11 5.58 12.72
C ALA A 12 4.26 5.42 11.71
N LYS A 13 4.26 4.30 10.95
CA LYS A 13 4.71 4.35 9.55
C LYS A 13 3.67 5.11 8.73
N MET A 14 3.55 6.42 8.98
CA MET A 14 2.86 7.29 8.05
C MET A 14 3.74 7.34 6.81
N VAL A 15 3.21 6.96 5.65
CA VAL A 15 3.90 7.14 4.37
C VAL A 15 4.01 8.65 4.15
N SER A 16 5.11 9.27 4.58
CA SER A 16 5.36 10.69 4.40
C SER A 16 5.97 10.93 3.03
N CYS A 17 5.10 11.20 2.05
CA CYS A 17 5.50 11.70 0.74
C CYS A 17 6.00 13.16 0.93
N ASN A 18 7.32 13.40 0.77
CA ASN A 18 7.98 14.66 1.21
C ASN A 18 7.84 15.83 0.21
N THR A 19 7.21 15.59 -0.94
CA THR A 19 6.93 16.61 -1.97
C THR A 19 5.43 16.67 -2.25
N GLN A 20 4.92 17.82 -2.66
CA GLN A 20 3.51 18.00 -2.98
C GLN A 20 3.05 17.05 -4.11
N ILE A 21 3.89 16.85 -5.13
CA ILE A 21 3.64 15.90 -6.22
C ILE A 21 3.51 14.48 -5.65
N ALA A 22 4.41 14.08 -4.75
CA ALA A 22 4.33 12.78 -4.13
C ALA A 22 3.05 12.64 -3.30
N GLN A 23 2.63 13.64 -2.53
CA GLN A 23 1.37 13.62 -1.77
C GLN A 23 0.15 13.46 -2.68
N ILE A 24 0.08 14.21 -3.78
CA ILE A 24 -1.00 14.10 -4.78
C ILE A 24 -1.03 12.68 -5.34
N ASN A 25 0.11 12.16 -5.78
CA ASN A 25 0.21 10.81 -6.33
C ASN A 25 -0.18 9.72 -5.31
N CYS A 26 0.28 9.84 -4.06
CA CYS A 26 -0.05 8.94 -2.97
C CYS A 26 -1.58 8.97 -2.66
N SER A 27 -2.19 10.16 -2.69
CA SER A 27 -3.64 10.35 -2.51
C SER A 27 -4.45 9.76 -3.68
N THR A 28 -4.06 10.06 -4.92
CA THR A 28 -4.69 9.53 -6.14
C THR A 28 -4.70 8.01 -6.13
N LEU A 29 -3.55 7.38 -5.84
CA LEU A 29 -3.46 5.92 -5.75
C LEU A 29 -4.41 5.36 -4.68
N HIS A 30 -4.49 6.01 -3.52
CA HIS A 30 -5.38 5.59 -2.45
C HIS A 30 -6.87 5.71 -2.82
N SER A 31 -7.27 6.77 -3.55
CA SER A 31 -8.63 6.91 -4.07
C SER A 31 -8.98 5.78 -5.04
N ILE A 32 -8.07 5.45 -5.95
CA ILE A 32 -8.28 4.34 -6.90
C ILE A 32 -8.44 3.01 -6.16
N TYR A 33 -7.66 2.76 -5.10
CA TYR A 33 -7.85 1.59 -4.23
C TYR A 33 -9.25 1.56 -3.61
N ARG A 34 -9.74 2.69 -3.08
CA ARG A 34 -11.08 2.80 -2.48
C ARG A 34 -12.21 2.56 -3.48
N GLU A 35 -12.01 2.87 -4.75
CA GLU A 35 -12.97 2.63 -5.81
C GLU A 35 -12.98 1.17 -6.28
N ARG A 36 -11.80 0.54 -6.38
CA ARG A 36 -11.65 -0.78 -7.03
C ARG A 36 -11.68 -2.00 -6.10
N ALA A 37 -11.43 -1.82 -4.80
CA ALA A 37 -11.42 -2.92 -3.84
C ALA A 37 -12.67 -3.10 -2.93
N PRO A 38 -13.81 -2.35 -3.06
CA PRO A 38 -14.84 -2.40 -2.03
C PRO A 38 -15.51 -3.78 -1.90
N PHE A 39 -15.80 -4.42 -3.04
CA PHE A 39 -16.39 -5.76 -3.08
C PHE A 39 -15.48 -6.82 -2.46
N THR A 40 -14.21 -6.80 -2.83
CA THR A 40 -13.20 -7.75 -2.34
C THR A 40 -13.01 -7.64 -0.83
N LEU A 41 -13.01 -6.42 -0.30
CA LEU A 41 -12.79 -6.20 1.13
C LEU A 41 -14.07 -6.21 1.96
N LYS A 42 -15.25 -6.28 1.32
CA LYS A 42 -16.56 -6.09 1.95
C LYS A 42 -16.61 -4.79 2.75
N ILE A 43 -16.11 -3.71 2.16
CA ILE A 43 -16.12 -2.36 2.75
C ILE A 43 -17.13 -1.49 2.03
N SER A 44 -17.67 -0.51 2.75
CA SER A 44 -18.56 0.48 2.19
C SER A 44 -17.86 1.32 1.09
N PRO A 45 -18.63 1.89 0.14
CA PRO A 45 -18.10 2.67 -0.98
C PRO A 45 -17.23 3.85 -0.55
N ALA A 46 -16.52 4.46 -1.51
CA ALA A 46 -15.69 5.65 -1.29
C ALA A 46 -16.46 6.72 -0.47
N ASN A 47 -15.77 7.41 0.46
CA ASN A 47 -16.29 8.35 1.48
C ASN A 47 -16.86 7.80 2.80
N THR A 48 -16.75 6.50 3.07
CA THR A 48 -17.09 5.95 4.39
C THR A 48 -15.85 5.52 5.16
N GLU A 49 -15.84 5.78 6.47
CA GLU A 49 -14.83 5.23 7.36
C GLU A 49 -14.84 3.70 7.28
N ILE A 50 -13.64 3.13 7.20
CA ILE A 50 -13.46 1.68 7.19
C ILE A 50 -12.70 1.26 8.44
N ALA A 51 -13.01 0.07 8.95
CA ALA A 51 -12.30 -0.50 10.08
C ALA A 51 -10.78 -0.48 9.83
N HIS A 52 -9.99 -0.16 10.86
CA HIS A 52 -8.53 -0.02 10.74
C HIS A 52 -7.86 -1.22 10.05
N ASN A 53 -8.30 -2.45 10.36
CA ASN A 53 -7.78 -3.67 9.73
C ASN A 53 -8.01 -3.69 8.21
N LYS A 54 -9.15 -3.17 7.76
CA LYS A 54 -9.48 -3.06 6.33
C LYS A 54 -8.70 -1.93 5.66
N ALA A 55 -8.49 -0.81 6.36
CA ALA A 55 -7.59 0.25 5.87
C ALA A 55 -6.17 -0.29 5.69
N MET A 56 -5.66 -1.06 6.65
CA MET A 56 -4.34 -1.68 6.55
C MET A 56 -4.28 -2.71 5.43
N GLN A 57 -5.31 -3.55 5.29
CA GLN A 57 -5.40 -4.53 4.21
C GLN A 57 -5.41 -3.87 2.83
N LEU A 58 -6.16 -2.78 2.68
CA LEU A 58 -6.21 -1.98 1.46
C LEU A 58 -4.84 -1.37 1.14
N GLN A 59 -4.25 -0.66 2.10
CA GLN A 59 -3.00 0.08 1.88
C GLN A 59 -1.80 -0.86 1.72
N CYS A 60 -1.56 -1.76 2.66
CA CYS A 60 -0.40 -2.65 2.57
C CYS A 60 -0.57 -3.75 1.51
N GLY A 61 -1.78 -4.26 1.32
CA GLY A 61 -2.07 -5.21 0.24
C GLY A 61 -1.95 -4.56 -1.13
N GLY A 62 -2.42 -3.32 -1.29
CA GLY A 62 -2.31 -2.56 -2.53
C GLY A 62 -0.85 -2.30 -2.91
N LEU A 63 -0.04 -1.85 -1.94
CA LEU A 63 1.39 -1.67 -2.13
C LEU A 63 2.10 -2.98 -2.50
N LYS A 64 1.72 -4.10 -1.86
CA LYS A 64 2.30 -5.40 -2.17
C LYS A 64 1.93 -5.86 -3.60
N GLY A 65 0.68 -5.64 -4.02
CA GLY A 65 0.24 -5.89 -5.39
C GLY A 65 1.03 -5.06 -6.39
N LEU A 66 1.19 -3.76 -6.13
CA LEU A 66 1.97 -2.85 -6.97
C LEU A 66 3.44 -3.28 -7.10
N GLN A 67 4.08 -3.68 -5.99
CA GLN A 67 5.43 -4.24 -6.01
C GLN A 67 5.54 -5.49 -6.88
N ASN A 68 4.56 -6.40 -6.80
CA ASN A 68 4.58 -7.65 -7.56
C ASN A 68 4.43 -7.38 -9.07
N VAL A 69 3.47 -6.53 -9.46
CA VAL A 69 3.21 -6.15 -10.85
C VAL A 69 4.41 -5.44 -11.49
N LEU A 70 5.04 -4.55 -10.73
CA LEU A 70 6.22 -3.81 -11.18
C LEU A 70 7.52 -4.60 -11.03
N GLN A 71 7.46 -5.81 -10.44
CA GLN A 71 8.63 -6.62 -10.06
C GLN A 71 9.69 -5.79 -9.31
N ALA A 72 9.22 -4.93 -8.39
CA ALA A 72 10.04 -3.95 -7.69
C ALA A 72 10.01 -4.16 -6.18
N ASP A 73 11.17 -4.32 -5.56
CA ASP A 73 11.31 -4.41 -4.11
C ASP A 73 11.57 -3.02 -3.48
N ALA A 74 10.71 -2.05 -3.82
CA ALA A 74 10.84 -0.69 -3.30
C ALA A 74 9.97 -0.50 -2.05
N CYS A 75 10.61 -0.12 -0.94
CA CYS A 75 9.92 0.31 0.28
C CYS A 75 9.30 1.71 0.15
N ASN A 76 9.64 2.47 -0.90
CA ASN A 76 9.18 3.83 -1.13
C ASN A 76 7.99 3.84 -2.10
N VAL A 77 6.81 4.21 -1.59
CA VAL A 77 5.55 4.29 -2.35
C VAL A 77 5.67 5.24 -3.53
N HIS A 78 6.30 6.40 -3.35
CA HIS A 78 6.45 7.36 -4.43
C HIS A 78 7.33 6.80 -5.56
N ALA A 79 8.41 6.09 -5.23
CA ALA A 79 9.27 5.45 -6.23
C ALA A 79 8.53 4.34 -7.00
N LEU A 80 7.64 3.58 -6.34
CA LEU A 80 6.77 2.62 -7.02
C LEU A 80 5.80 3.30 -7.97
N ILE A 81 5.21 4.42 -7.55
CA ILE A 81 4.30 5.18 -8.40
C ILE A 81 5.04 5.77 -9.62
N GLN A 82 6.25 6.31 -9.45
CA GLN A 82 7.04 6.78 -10.58
C GLN A 82 7.34 5.64 -11.55
N LYS A 83 7.76 4.46 -11.06
CA LYS A 83 7.95 3.28 -11.90
C LYS A 83 6.69 2.81 -12.62
N SER A 84 5.51 2.94 -11.99
CA SER A 84 4.26 2.63 -12.69
C SER A 84 3.98 3.58 -13.84
N LEU A 85 4.27 4.88 -13.66
CA LEU A 85 4.09 5.90 -14.71
C LEU A 85 5.15 5.82 -15.82
N GLU A 86 6.29 5.18 -15.57
CA GLU A 86 7.27 4.86 -16.60
C GLU A 86 6.85 3.68 -17.48
N LYS A 87 6.04 2.76 -16.93
CA LYS A 87 5.66 1.50 -17.59
C LYS A 87 4.28 1.55 -18.24
N GLU A 88 3.36 2.31 -17.64
CA GLU A 88 1.97 2.46 -18.09
C GLU A 88 1.67 3.94 -18.32
N ASP A 89 0.77 4.24 -19.26
CA ASP A 89 0.37 5.62 -19.59
C ASP A 89 -0.33 6.33 -18.42
N SER A 90 -0.99 5.57 -17.53
CA SER A 90 -1.65 6.12 -16.35
C SER A 90 -1.73 5.10 -15.21
N MET A 91 -1.90 5.60 -13.98
CA MET A 91 -2.15 4.75 -12.81
C MET A 91 -3.44 3.92 -12.97
N VAL A 92 -4.41 4.41 -13.75
CA VAL A 92 -5.67 3.68 -13.94
C VAL A 92 -5.52 2.44 -14.82
N ASP A 93 -4.43 2.34 -15.60
CA ASP A 93 -4.17 1.29 -16.58
C ASP A 93 -3.35 0.12 -16.02
N LEU A 94 -2.88 0.24 -14.77
CA LEU A 94 -2.20 -0.85 -14.08
C LEU A 94 -3.04 -2.15 -14.10
N PRO A 95 -2.44 -3.34 -14.00
CA PRO A 95 -3.17 -4.61 -13.93
C PRO A 95 -3.92 -4.75 -12.58
N TRP A 96 -5.06 -4.09 -12.49
CA TRP A 96 -5.84 -3.93 -11.26
C TRP A 96 -6.39 -5.24 -10.72
N GLN A 97 -6.63 -6.23 -11.57
CA GLN A 97 -7.07 -7.56 -11.14
C GLN A 97 -6.03 -8.22 -10.22
N GLU A 98 -4.75 -8.14 -10.58
CA GLU A 98 -3.65 -8.69 -9.77
C GLU A 98 -3.46 -7.91 -8.47
N ILE A 99 -3.57 -6.57 -8.54
CA ILE A 99 -3.43 -5.70 -7.39
C ILE A 99 -4.58 -5.92 -6.39
N VAL A 100 -5.82 -6.04 -6.86
CA VAL A 100 -6.99 -6.33 -6.02
C VAL A 100 -6.92 -7.74 -5.43
N ALA A 101 -6.42 -8.72 -6.18
CA ALA A 101 -6.16 -10.05 -5.63
C ALA A 101 -5.12 -10.03 -4.50
N ALA A 102 -4.04 -9.26 -4.67
CA ALA A 102 -3.04 -9.08 -3.62
C ALA A 102 -3.63 -8.39 -2.36
N ILE A 103 -4.51 -7.40 -2.54
CA ILE A 103 -5.28 -6.79 -1.44
C ILE A 103 -6.11 -7.83 -0.69
N ALA A 104 -6.83 -8.69 -1.40
CA ALA A 104 -7.66 -9.75 -0.82
C ALA A 104 -6.84 -10.72 0.04
N LEU A 105 -5.67 -11.13 -0.47
CA LEU A 105 -4.81 -12.12 0.14
C LEU A 105 -3.96 -11.56 1.28
N TRP A 106 -3.80 -10.24 1.36
CA TRP A 106 -2.95 -9.62 2.37
C TRP A 106 -3.50 -9.87 3.77
N LYS A 107 -2.62 -10.36 4.64
CA LYS A 107 -2.86 -10.51 6.08
C LYS A 107 -1.75 -9.80 6.84
N PRO A 108 -2.06 -9.14 7.97
CA PRO A 108 -1.03 -8.57 8.82
C PRO A 108 -0.07 -9.67 9.26
N ARG A 109 1.24 -9.42 9.11
CA ARG A 109 2.26 -10.38 9.54
C ARG A 109 2.08 -10.61 11.04
N GLN A 110 1.74 -11.84 11.43
CA GLN A 110 1.74 -12.21 12.84
C GLN A 110 3.18 -12.15 13.35
N ARG A 111 3.42 -11.28 14.33
CA ARG A 111 4.70 -11.20 15.00
C ARG A 111 4.83 -12.47 15.84
N PHE A 112 5.76 -13.35 15.49
CA PHE A 112 6.13 -14.48 16.35
C PHE A 112 6.50 -13.92 17.72
N LYS A 113 5.75 -14.33 18.75
CA LYS A 113 6.17 -14.13 20.14
C LYS A 113 7.23 -15.19 20.40
N ASN A 114 8.51 -14.81 20.36
CA ASN A 114 9.54 -15.63 20.99
C ASN A 114 9.22 -15.67 22.49
N THR A 115 8.66 -16.79 22.92
CA THR A 115 8.47 -17.14 24.34
C THR A 115 9.38 -18.32 24.60
#